data_AF-A0A1G2VIJ8-F1
#
_entry.id   AF-A0A1G2VIJ8-F1
#
_cell.length_a   1.000
_cell.length_b   1.000
_cell.length_c   1.000
_cell.angle_alpha   90.00
_cell.angle_beta   90.00
_cell.angle_gamma   90.00
#
_symmetry.space_group_name_H-M   'P 1'
#
loop_
_entity.id
_entity.type
_entity.pdbx_description
1 polymer ?
#
loop_
_entity_poly.entity_id
_entity_poly.type
_entity_poly.pdbx_seq_one_letter_code
_entity_poly.pdbx_strand_id
1 'polypeptide(L)'
;MSVSLHRKLAIVVLILAFAGVVALEAFAREDNGKGKGKEKGKGLGVVKIDEDDIEALDLPSIEDAKDLPQMLVVGPKGKAKMIRAEVTALALASSTPPPPPPANGTSTDNSTSTASSTMPLPPPPPVTITLLTVKIWGISLMVDISSARRVPEGVEFKVGDKVNVLGSIDAVTGKITAKRIHNVTGRNRHNEDLLVKIRELLKKLNELQRKAGLPETQI
;
A
#
# COMPACT_ATOMS: atom_id res chain seq x y z
N MET A 1 24.28 25.70 -1.89
CA MET A 1 23.38 24.70 -2.52
C MET A 1 23.85 23.24 -2.43
N SER A 2 24.92 22.88 -1.69
CA SER A 2 25.46 21.49 -1.65
C SER A 2 24.80 20.51 -0.68
N VAL A 3 23.85 20.94 0.16
CA VAL A 3 23.27 20.08 1.22
C VAL A 3 22.27 19.05 0.65
N SER A 4 21.67 19.33 -0.51
CA SER A 4 20.69 18.46 -1.17
C SER A 4 21.33 17.17 -1.72
N LEU A 5 22.56 17.27 -2.24
CA LEU A 5 23.27 16.11 -2.82
C LEU A 5 23.65 15.10 -1.73
N HIS A 6 24.14 15.59 -0.59
CA HIS A 6 24.57 14.74 0.52
C HIS A 6 23.40 13.97 1.15
N ARG A 7 22.22 14.59 1.25
CA ARG A 7 21.01 13.90 1.75
C ARG A 7 20.51 12.83 0.78
N LYS A 8 20.51 13.10 -0.53
CA LYS A 8 20.10 12.11 -1.54
C LYS A 8 21.08 10.93 -1.59
N LEU A 9 22.39 11.21 -1.52
CA LEU A 9 23.42 10.18 -1.49
C LEU A 9 23.30 9.30 -0.23
N ALA A 10 23.06 9.90 0.93
CA ALA A 10 22.87 9.16 2.18
C ALA A 10 21.67 8.20 2.13
N ILE A 11 20.55 8.62 1.52
CA ILE A 11 19.36 7.76 1.38
C ILE A 11 19.64 6.59 0.43
N VAL A 12 20.30 6.82 -0.70
CA VAL A 12 20.64 5.76 -1.66
C VAL A 12 21.63 4.75 -1.05
N VAL A 13 22.63 5.23 -0.30
CA VAL A 13 23.58 4.35 0.41
C VAL A 13 22.87 3.52 1.49
N LEU A 14 21.92 4.12 2.21
CA LEU A 14 21.15 3.41 3.24
C LEU A 14 20.25 2.31 2.65
N ILE A 15 19.63 2.58 1.49
CA ILE A 15 18.83 1.57 0.76
C ILE A 15 19.71 0.44 0.23
N LEU A 16 20.88 0.76 -0.35
CA LEU A 16 21.84 -0.24 -0.84
C LEU A 16 22.42 -1.10 0.30
N ALA A 17 22.72 -0.49 1.45
CA ALA A 17 23.18 -1.22 2.63
C ALA A 17 22.11 -2.19 3.14
N PHE A 18 20.84 -1.78 3.15
CA PHE A 18 19.74 -2.66 3.53
C PHE A 18 19.55 -3.81 2.56
N ALA A 19 19.64 -3.55 1.24
CA ALA A 19 19.56 -4.60 0.22
C ALA A 19 20.73 -5.59 0.32
N GLY A 20 21.94 -5.11 0.62
CA GLY A 20 23.12 -5.95 0.81
C GLY A 20 23.02 -6.90 2.00
N VAL A 21 22.50 -6.44 3.15
CA VAL A 21 22.31 -7.29 4.34
C VAL A 21 21.28 -8.41 4.07
N VAL A 22 20.19 -8.09 3.35
CA VAL A 22 19.17 -9.09 2.97
C VAL A 22 19.72 -10.11 1.97
N ALA A 23 20.58 -9.70 1.03
CA ALA A 23 21.21 -10.60 0.09
C ALA A 23 22.28 -11.51 0.76
N LEU A 24 23.00 -11.00 1.76
CA LEU A 24 24.02 -11.79 2.48
C LEU A 24 23.40 -12.90 3.34
N GLU A 25 22.25 -12.67 3.96
CA GLU A 25 21.52 -13.70 4.72
C GLU A 25 20.89 -14.77 3.81
N ALA A 26 20.60 -14.46 2.55
CA ALA A 26 20.09 -15.43 1.59
C ALA A 26 21.17 -16.42 1.13
N PHE A 27 22.43 -15.98 1.01
CA PHE A 27 23.55 -16.83 0.57
C PHE A 27 24.20 -17.66 1.69
N ALA A 28 23.98 -17.32 2.96
CA ALA A 28 24.56 -18.08 4.08
C ALA A 28 23.80 -19.37 4.44
N ARG A 29 22.84 -19.82 3.62
CA ARG A 29 21.98 -20.97 3.94
C ARG A 29 21.83 -21.96 2.79
N GLU A 30 22.96 -22.32 2.19
CA GLU A 30 23.05 -23.42 1.23
C GLU A 30 24.33 -24.22 1.48
N ASP A 31 24.41 -24.90 2.63
CA ASP A 31 24.97 -26.25 2.67
C ASP A 31 24.59 -26.95 3.99
N ASN A 32 24.52 -28.28 3.92
CA ASN A 32 24.31 -29.27 4.98
C ASN A 32 22.89 -29.56 5.50
N GLY A 33 22.38 -30.72 5.06
CA GLY A 33 22.18 -31.81 6.01
C GLY A 33 20.79 -32.43 6.03
N LYS A 34 20.64 -33.58 5.34
CA LYS A 34 19.61 -34.60 5.62
C LYS A 34 19.68 -34.99 7.10
N GLY A 35 18.75 -34.51 7.92
CA GLY A 35 18.61 -34.93 9.31
C GLY A 35 17.17 -34.88 9.77
N LYS A 36 16.52 -36.04 9.85
CA LYS A 36 15.21 -36.18 10.51
C LYS A 36 15.39 -35.91 12.00
N GLY A 37 14.80 -34.83 12.50
CA GLY A 37 14.76 -34.54 13.94
C GLY A 37 13.60 -33.61 14.27
N LYS A 38 12.55 -34.15 14.90
CA LYS A 38 11.49 -33.39 15.55
C LYS A 38 12.07 -32.76 16.82
N GLU A 39 12.23 -31.45 16.86
CA GLU A 39 12.29 -30.75 18.14
C GLU A 39 11.79 -29.31 18.01
N LYS A 40 10.77 -28.98 18.83
CA LYS A 40 10.11 -27.69 18.87
C LYS A 40 10.95 -26.71 19.69
N GLY A 41 11.82 -25.94 19.02
CA GLY A 41 12.50 -24.78 19.58
C GLY A 41 11.75 -23.49 19.24
N LYS A 42 11.26 -22.78 20.27
CA LYS A 42 10.55 -21.49 20.19
C LYS A 42 11.56 -20.35 19.94
N GLY A 43 12.00 -20.20 18.69
CA GLY A 43 12.82 -19.07 18.23
C GLY A 43 11.95 -18.00 17.56
N LEU A 44 12.27 -16.72 17.78
CA LEU A 44 11.69 -15.57 17.08
C LEU A 44 11.82 -15.77 15.56
N GLY A 45 10.72 -16.18 14.93
CA GLY A 45 10.69 -16.59 13.54
C GLY A 45 10.82 -15.38 12.61
N VAL A 46 11.94 -15.29 11.90
CA VAL A 46 11.97 -14.59 10.62
C VAL A 46 11.12 -15.41 9.67
N VAL A 47 9.88 -14.96 9.45
CA VAL A 47 8.95 -15.57 8.49
C VAL A 47 9.52 -15.31 7.10
N LYS A 48 10.14 -16.34 6.52
CA LYS A 48 10.38 -16.38 5.08
C LYS A 48 9.01 -16.51 4.43
N ILE A 49 8.59 -15.46 3.74
CA ILE A 49 7.33 -15.42 3.01
C ILE A 49 7.66 -15.82 1.58
N ASP A 50 7.17 -16.98 1.15
CA ASP A 50 7.31 -17.42 -0.23
C ASP A 50 6.52 -16.50 -1.18
N GLU A 51 6.94 -16.42 -2.44
CA GLU A 51 6.54 -15.33 -3.35
C GLU A 51 5.06 -15.34 -3.76
N ASP A 52 4.41 -16.51 -3.66
CA ASP A 52 2.98 -16.71 -3.88
C ASP A 52 2.16 -16.49 -2.58
N ASP A 53 2.81 -16.58 -1.42
CA ASP A 53 2.19 -16.34 -0.12
C ASP A 53 1.97 -14.87 0.19
N ILE A 54 2.39 -13.90 -0.63
CA ILE A 54 2.04 -12.49 -0.37
C ILE A 54 0.59 -12.18 -0.80
N GLU A 55 0.04 -12.95 -1.74
CA GLU A 55 -1.38 -12.89 -2.06
C GLU A 55 -2.23 -13.78 -1.13
N ALA A 56 -1.63 -14.89 -0.65
CA ALA A 56 -2.20 -15.78 0.37
C ALA A 56 -1.90 -15.38 1.82
N LEU A 57 -1.09 -14.33 2.02
CA LEU A 57 -0.92 -13.63 3.29
C LEU A 57 -2.28 -13.00 3.50
N ASP A 58 -3.15 -13.78 4.14
CA ASP A 58 -4.34 -13.34 4.81
C ASP A 58 -3.92 -12.02 5.44
N LEU A 59 -4.34 -10.93 4.78
CA LEU A 59 -4.19 -9.61 5.37
C LEU A 59 -4.81 -9.84 6.73
N PRO A 60 -4.06 -9.68 7.85
CA PRO A 60 -4.62 -9.93 9.17
C PRO A 60 -5.96 -9.25 9.12
N SER A 61 -7.01 -10.06 9.33
CA SER A 61 -8.35 -9.64 9.01
C SER A 61 -8.51 -8.28 9.66
N ILE A 62 -9.13 -7.30 9.03
CA ILE A 62 -8.92 -5.89 9.43
C ILE A 62 -9.24 -5.64 10.93
N GLU A 63 -9.96 -6.57 11.55
CA GLU A 63 -10.10 -6.81 13.00
C GLU A 63 -8.76 -6.99 13.75
N ASP A 64 -7.87 -7.88 13.31
CA ASP A 64 -6.56 -8.19 13.88
C ASP A 64 -5.53 -7.05 13.69
N ALA A 65 -5.70 -6.22 12.66
CA ALA A 65 -4.80 -5.10 12.38
C ALA A 65 -5.08 -3.84 13.23
N LYS A 66 -6.04 -3.90 14.15
CA LYS A 66 -6.49 -2.74 14.95
C LYS A 66 -5.48 -2.32 16.02
N ASP A 67 -4.67 -3.24 16.52
CA ASP A 67 -3.65 -2.94 17.53
C ASP A 67 -2.24 -2.86 16.94
N LEU A 68 -2.12 -3.09 15.63
CA LEU A 68 -0.83 -2.96 14.95
C LEU A 68 -0.42 -1.48 14.84
N PRO A 69 0.86 -1.17 15.05
CA PRO A 69 1.40 0.15 14.75
C PRO A 69 1.28 0.44 13.26
N GLN A 70 1.48 1.70 12.87
CA GLN A 70 1.75 2.02 11.45
C GLN A 70 2.90 1.14 10.98
N MET A 71 2.82 0.56 9.78
CA MET A 71 3.88 -0.32 9.26
C MET A 71 3.94 -0.22 7.73
N LEU A 72 5.16 -0.25 7.20
CA LEU A 72 5.45 -0.48 5.78
C LEU A 72 6.22 -1.80 5.66
N VAL A 73 5.67 -2.75 4.91
CA VAL A 73 6.28 -4.03 4.61
C VAL A 73 6.59 -4.07 3.12
N VAL A 74 7.85 -4.33 2.78
CA VAL A 74 8.30 -4.48 1.39
C VAL A 74 8.83 -5.90 1.21
N GLY A 75 8.23 -6.64 0.28
CA GLY A 75 8.62 -8.00 -0.08
C GLY A 75 9.71 -8.05 -1.16
N PRO A 76 10.29 -9.23 -1.40
CA PRO A 76 11.47 -9.43 -2.26
C PRO A 76 11.27 -9.06 -3.74
N LYS A 77 10.02 -8.93 -4.20
CA LYS A 77 9.65 -8.53 -5.57
C LYS A 77 9.11 -7.09 -5.67
N GLY A 78 9.40 -6.25 -4.68
CA GLY A 78 8.83 -4.90 -4.61
C GLY A 78 7.34 -4.89 -4.23
N LYS A 79 6.75 -6.02 -3.82
CA LYS A 79 5.39 -6.00 -3.26
C LYS A 79 5.40 -5.14 -1.99
N ALA A 80 4.57 -4.11 -1.93
CA ALA A 80 4.52 -3.18 -0.82
C ALA A 80 3.15 -3.25 -0.14
N LYS A 81 3.17 -3.35 1.19
CA LYS A 81 1.98 -3.34 2.03
C LYS A 81 2.15 -2.27 3.10
N MET A 82 1.15 -1.40 3.16
CA MET A 82 1.10 -0.30 4.10
C MET A 82 -0.10 -0.47 5.02
N ILE A 83 0.14 -0.41 6.32
CA ILE A 83 -0.87 -0.52 7.36
C ILE A 83 -1.01 0.84 8.05
N ARG A 84 -2.24 1.34 8.12
CA ARG A 84 -2.61 2.61 8.78
C ARG A 84 -1.90 3.85 8.24
N ALA A 85 -1.65 3.89 6.94
CA ALA A 85 -1.13 5.07 6.29
C ALA A 85 -2.16 6.21 6.34
N GLU A 86 -1.72 7.42 6.61
CA GLU A 86 -2.59 8.60 6.65
C GLU A 86 -2.57 9.31 5.32
N VAL A 87 -3.74 9.60 4.75
CA VAL A 87 -3.83 10.41 3.53
C VAL A 87 -3.50 11.85 3.86
N THR A 88 -2.48 12.40 3.21
CA THR A 88 -2.03 13.79 3.46
C THR A 88 -2.35 14.74 2.32
N ALA A 89 -2.43 14.25 1.09
CA ALA A 89 -2.86 15.02 -0.05
C ALA A 89 -3.50 14.12 -1.12
N LEU A 90 -4.47 14.69 -1.84
CA LEU A 90 -5.01 14.12 -3.07
C LEU A 90 -4.64 15.07 -4.20
N ALA A 91 -4.03 14.53 -5.26
CA ALA A 91 -3.76 15.27 -6.48
C ALA A 91 -4.44 14.57 -7.65
N LEU A 92 -5.37 15.27 -8.31
CA LEU A 92 -5.85 14.88 -9.62
C LEU A 92 -4.91 15.50 -10.64
N ALA A 93 -4.05 14.67 -11.23
CA ALA A 93 -3.22 15.09 -12.35
C ALA A 93 -3.95 14.68 -13.63
N SER A 94 -4.59 15.63 -14.30
CA SER A 94 -5.00 15.43 -15.69
C SER A 94 -3.76 15.62 -16.56
N SER A 95 -3.20 14.54 -17.11
CA SER A 95 -2.17 14.70 -18.14
C SER A 95 -2.90 15.00 -19.45
N THR A 96 -3.01 16.27 -19.81
CA THR A 96 -3.33 16.63 -21.19
C THR A 96 -2.12 16.24 -22.03
N PRO A 97 -2.26 15.36 -23.03
CA PRO A 97 -1.14 15.02 -23.90
C PRO A 97 -0.58 16.31 -24.51
N PRO A 98 0.76 16.44 -24.62
CA PRO A 98 1.36 17.61 -25.23
C PRO A 98 0.78 17.77 -26.65
N PRO A 99 0.47 19.00 -27.09
CA PRO A 99 -0.02 19.22 -28.44
C PRO A 99 0.98 18.63 -29.45
N PRO A 100 0.49 18.03 -30.55
CA PRO A 100 1.37 17.48 -31.56
C PRO A 100 2.36 18.56 -32.03
N PRO A 101 3.63 18.22 -32.25
CA PRO A 101 4.62 19.18 -32.72
C PRO A 101 4.12 19.83 -34.01
N PRO A 102 4.30 21.16 -34.18
CA PRO A 102 3.90 21.83 -35.40
C PRO A 102 4.61 21.16 -36.58
N ALA A 103 3.84 20.82 -37.62
CA ALA A 103 4.38 20.23 -38.83
C ALA A 103 5.35 21.24 -39.47
N ASN A 104 6.65 21.03 -39.27
CA ASN A 104 7.69 21.80 -39.95
C ASN A 104 7.69 21.40 -41.43
N GLY A 105 6.87 22.10 -42.21
CA GLY A 105 6.88 22.03 -43.66
C GLY A 105 8.20 22.57 -44.19
N THR A 106 9.02 21.68 -44.76
CA THR A 106 10.04 22.09 -45.72
C THR A 106 9.52 21.68 -47.08
N SER A 107 9.31 22.68 -47.93
CA SER A 107 8.71 22.61 -49.25
C SER A 107 9.60 21.86 -50.26
N THR A 108 9.01 21.65 -51.45
CA THR A 108 9.66 21.48 -52.76
C THR A 108 9.72 20.03 -53.24
N ASP A 109 8.64 19.51 -53.84
CA ASP A 109 8.49 19.51 -55.31
C ASP A 109 7.19 18.87 -55.82
N ASN A 110 6.81 19.36 -56.99
CA ASN A 110 5.55 19.24 -57.71
C ASN A 110 5.30 17.80 -58.21
N SER A 111 4.23 17.13 -57.76
CA SER A 111 3.70 15.92 -58.41
C SER A 111 2.23 15.68 -58.05
N THR A 112 1.41 15.55 -59.09
CA THR A 112 -0.03 15.29 -59.08
C THR A 112 -0.39 14.07 -58.23
N SER A 113 -1.04 14.29 -57.09
CA SER A 113 -1.49 13.22 -56.18
C SER A 113 -3.00 13.28 -55.92
N THR A 114 -3.65 12.14 -56.14
CA THR A 114 -5.03 11.78 -55.79
C THR A 114 -5.30 12.12 -54.33
N ALA A 115 -6.28 12.98 -54.06
CA ALA A 115 -6.64 13.44 -52.72
C ALA A 115 -7.29 12.31 -51.90
N SER A 116 -6.47 11.52 -51.21
CA SER A 116 -6.94 10.61 -50.17
C SER A 116 -7.26 11.43 -48.93
N SER A 117 -8.52 11.83 -48.80
CA SER A 117 -9.06 12.58 -47.66
C SER A 117 -8.91 11.73 -46.39
N THR A 118 -7.80 11.93 -45.69
CA THR A 118 -7.57 11.29 -44.39
C THR A 118 -8.27 12.17 -43.37
N MET A 119 -9.42 11.71 -42.88
CA MET A 119 -10.11 12.43 -41.80
C MET A 119 -9.18 12.53 -40.59
N PRO A 120 -9.07 13.71 -39.95
CA PRO A 120 -8.25 13.87 -38.76
C PRO A 120 -8.78 12.93 -37.67
N LEU A 121 -7.90 12.09 -37.13
CA LEU A 121 -8.21 11.20 -36.02
C LEU A 121 -8.72 12.04 -34.85
N PRO A 122 -9.82 11.65 -34.17
CA PRO A 122 -10.27 12.35 -32.97
C PRO A 122 -9.14 12.40 -31.93
N PRO A 123 -9.01 13.50 -31.18
CA PRO A 123 -8.01 13.60 -30.13
C PRO A 123 -8.21 12.49 -29.10
N PRO A 124 -7.13 11.84 -28.62
CA PRO A 124 -7.24 10.78 -27.62
C PRO A 124 -7.91 11.33 -26.35
N PRO A 125 -8.75 10.54 -25.67
CA PRO A 125 -9.40 10.97 -24.44
C PRO A 125 -8.34 11.29 -23.37
N PRO A 126 -8.57 12.32 -22.53
CA PRO A 126 -7.66 12.66 -21.46
C PRO A 126 -7.56 11.50 -20.46
N VAL A 127 -6.33 11.11 -20.12
CA VAL A 127 -6.07 10.11 -19.09
C VAL A 127 -6.02 10.82 -17.74
N THR A 128 -6.99 10.52 -16.88
CA THR A 128 -7.01 11.07 -15.51
C THR A 128 -6.16 10.18 -14.61
N ILE A 129 -4.98 10.67 -14.22
CA ILE A 129 -4.13 9.97 -13.26
C ILE A 129 -4.47 10.50 -11.88
N THR A 130 -4.96 9.61 -11.02
CA THR A 130 -5.25 9.97 -9.62
C THR A 130 -4.05 9.57 -8.77
N LEU A 131 -3.40 10.57 -8.18
CA LEU A 131 -2.24 10.38 -7.30
C LEU A 131 -2.66 10.67 -5.85
N LEU A 132 -2.31 9.75 -4.96
CA LEU A 132 -2.57 9.86 -3.53
C LEU A 132 -1.24 10.00 -2.80
N THR A 133 -1.09 11.03 -1.97
CA THR A 133 0.07 11.14 -1.08
C THR A 133 -0.32 10.65 0.30
N VAL A 134 0.39 9.61 0.74
CA VAL A 134 0.15 8.95 2.03
C VAL A 134 1.36 9.12 2.94
N LYS A 135 1.12 9.18 4.24
CA LYS A 135 2.14 9.35 5.25
C LYS A 135 2.18 8.15 6.18
N ILE A 136 3.37 7.60 6.36
CA ILE A 136 3.66 6.50 7.29
C ILE A 136 4.88 6.91 8.09
N TRP A 137 4.78 6.94 9.42
CA TRP A 137 5.90 7.31 10.30
C TRP A 137 6.59 8.63 9.93
N GLY A 138 5.84 9.61 9.42
CA GLY A 138 6.43 10.88 8.98
C GLY A 138 6.88 10.93 7.52
N ILE A 139 7.00 9.79 6.84
CA ILE A 139 7.46 9.69 5.46
C ILE A 139 6.28 9.80 4.50
N SER A 140 6.35 10.75 3.56
CA SER A 140 5.36 10.93 2.49
C SER A 140 5.72 10.08 1.28
N LEU A 141 4.80 9.22 0.86
CA LEU A 141 4.93 8.33 -0.29
C LEU A 141 3.87 8.69 -1.34
N MET A 142 4.25 8.63 -2.62
CA MET A 142 3.33 8.80 -3.73
C MET A 142 2.75 7.44 -4.13
N VAL A 143 1.43 7.34 -4.09
CA VAL A 143 0.67 6.15 -4.46
C VAL A 143 -0.14 6.47 -5.71
N ASP A 144 0.08 5.70 -6.75
CA ASP A 144 -0.78 5.68 -7.93
C ASP A 144 -2.00 4.80 -7.64
N ILE A 145 -3.19 5.40 -7.71
CA ILE A 145 -4.45 4.71 -7.41
C ILE A 145 -5.30 4.47 -8.67
N SER A 146 -4.75 4.72 -9.86
CA SER A 146 -5.44 4.56 -11.14
C SER A 146 -5.96 3.14 -11.38
N SER A 147 -5.21 2.12 -10.96
CA SER A 147 -5.54 0.70 -11.11
C SER A 147 -6.05 0.04 -9.81
N ALA A 148 -6.21 0.82 -8.74
CA ALA A 148 -6.51 0.29 -7.43
C ALA A 148 -8.01 -0.01 -7.23
N ARG A 149 -8.34 -1.21 -6.75
CA ARG A 149 -9.69 -1.51 -6.26
C ARG A 149 -9.91 -0.87 -4.89
N ARG A 150 -10.93 -0.03 -4.76
CA ARG A 150 -11.30 0.67 -3.51
C ARG A 150 -12.33 -0.15 -2.73
N VAL A 151 -12.13 -0.29 -1.43
CA VAL A 151 -13.07 -0.98 -0.53
C VAL A 151 -13.37 -0.07 0.67
N PRO A 152 -14.64 0.38 0.85
CA PRO A 152 -15.82 0.14 0.01
C PRO A 152 -15.72 0.83 -1.36
N GLU A 153 -16.37 0.28 -2.39
CA GLU A 153 -16.46 0.92 -3.70
C GLU A 153 -17.30 2.21 -3.60
N GLY A 154 -16.91 3.26 -4.34
CA GLY A 154 -17.63 4.55 -4.37
C GLY A 154 -17.29 5.55 -3.24
N VAL A 155 -16.40 5.20 -2.31
CA VAL A 155 -15.98 6.14 -1.25
C VAL A 155 -14.82 7.01 -1.73
N GLU A 156 -14.99 8.33 -1.65
CA GLU A 156 -13.91 9.30 -1.85
C GLU A 156 -13.03 9.38 -0.59
N PHE A 157 -11.72 9.34 -0.77
CA PHE A 157 -10.76 9.49 0.32
C PHE A 157 -10.59 10.95 0.69
N LYS A 158 -10.57 11.25 1.99
CA LYS A 158 -10.30 12.59 2.51
C LYS A 158 -8.91 12.68 3.12
N VAL A 159 -8.37 13.89 3.17
CA VAL A 159 -7.16 14.15 3.94
C VAL A 159 -7.43 13.87 5.42
N GLY A 160 -6.54 13.14 6.07
CA GLY A 160 -6.70 12.61 7.43
C GLY A 160 -7.28 11.19 7.49
N ASP A 161 -7.75 10.63 6.37
CA ASP A 161 -8.22 9.25 6.35
C ASP A 161 -7.06 8.28 6.58
N LYS A 162 -7.30 7.26 7.40
CA LYS A 162 -6.41 6.12 7.61
C LYS A 162 -6.76 5.04 6.60
N VAL A 163 -5.77 4.65 5.79
CA VAL A 163 -5.91 3.66 4.73
C VAL A 163 -4.89 2.54 4.87
N ASN A 164 -5.31 1.34 4.48
CA ASN A 164 -4.40 0.24 4.23
C ASN A 164 -4.21 0.13 2.71
N VAL A 165 -2.97 0.16 2.25
CA VAL A 165 -2.63 0.11 0.83
C VAL A 165 -1.85 -1.16 0.56
N LEU A 166 -2.30 -1.92 -0.44
CA LEU A 166 -1.59 -3.08 -0.98
C LEU A 166 -1.24 -2.77 -2.43
N GLY A 167 0.03 -2.93 -2.80
CA GLY A 167 0.51 -2.59 -4.12
C GLY A 167 1.89 -3.15 -4.42
N SER A 168 2.49 -2.63 -5.49
CA SER A 168 3.88 -2.86 -5.84
C SER A 168 4.61 -1.52 -5.86
N ILE A 169 5.81 -1.46 -5.28
CA ILE A 169 6.72 -0.34 -5.44
C ILE A 169 7.55 -0.54 -6.70
N ASP A 170 7.62 0.48 -7.53
CA ASP A 170 8.56 0.55 -8.63
C ASP A 170 9.92 0.99 -8.10
N ALA A 171 10.94 0.16 -8.29
CA ALA A 171 12.31 0.42 -7.83
C ALA A 171 12.94 1.65 -8.50
N VAL A 172 12.54 1.98 -9.73
CA VAL A 172 13.13 3.08 -10.50
C VAL A 172 12.54 4.42 -10.09
N THR A 173 11.21 4.49 -9.99
CA THR A 173 10.51 5.74 -9.69
C THR A 173 10.23 5.95 -8.20
N GLY A 174 10.32 4.89 -7.39
CA GLY A 174 9.91 4.90 -5.98
C GLY A 174 8.41 5.06 -5.78
N LYS A 175 7.60 4.97 -6.85
CA LYS A 175 6.14 5.10 -6.79
C LYS A 175 5.50 3.78 -6.41
N ILE A 176 4.43 3.85 -5.63
CA ILE A 176 3.65 2.68 -5.25
C ILE A 176 2.43 2.58 -6.14
N THR A 177 2.36 1.57 -6.99
CA THR A 177 1.18 1.23 -7.77
C THR A 177 0.23 0.41 -6.89
N ALA A 178 -0.83 1.04 -6.41
CA ALA A 178 -1.79 0.37 -5.54
C ALA A 178 -2.67 -0.60 -6.33
N LYS A 179 -2.75 -1.85 -5.85
CA LYS A 179 -3.69 -2.87 -6.33
C LYS A 179 -5.00 -2.83 -5.54
N ARG A 180 -4.93 -2.55 -4.23
CA ARG A 180 -6.10 -2.48 -3.35
C ARG A 180 -5.92 -1.42 -2.27
N ILE A 181 -6.98 -0.66 -1.98
CA ILE A 181 -6.99 0.35 -0.92
C ILE A 181 -8.22 0.14 -0.05
N HIS A 182 -8.01 0.05 1.26
CA HIS A 182 -9.08 -0.07 2.25
C HIS A 182 -9.12 1.18 3.13
N ASN A 183 -10.30 1.80 3.25
CA ASN A 183 -10.52 2.87 4.22
C ASN A 183 -10.77 2.27 5.61
N VAL A 184 -9.96 2.65 6.59
CA VAL A 184 -10.01 2.17 7.99
C VAL A 184 -10.62 3.24 8.91
N THR A 185 -10.75 4.49 8.45
CA THR A 185 -11.17 5.66 9.23
C THR A 185 -12.56 5.51 9.84
N GLY A 186 -13.48 4.83 9.15
CA GLY A 186 -14.88 4.66 9.59
C GLY A 186 -15.14 3.49 10.54
N ARG A 187 -14.25 2.49 10.63
CA ARG A 187 -14.53 1.26 11.38
C ARG A 187 -14.41 1.38 12.89
N ASN A 188 -13.79 2.44 13.40
CA ASN A 188 -13.78 2.66 14.85
C ASN A 188 -15.17 2.98 15.40
N ARG A 189 -16.01 3.71 14.66
CA ARG A 189 -17.36 4.08 15.14
C ARG A 189 -18.25 2.87 15.35
N HIS A 190 -18.19 1.89 14.43
CA HIS A 190 -19.00 0.68 14.55
C HIS A 190 -18.55 -0.22 15.72
N ASN A 191 -17.26 -0.17 16.05
CA ASN A 191 -16.74 -0.87 17.22
C ASN A 191 -17.12 -0.19 18.54
N GLU A 192 -17.37 1.13 18.57
CA GLU A 192 -17.84 1.80 19.77
C GLU A 192 -19.23 1.32 20.17
N ASP A 193 -20.17 1.22 19.22
CA ASP A 193 -21.51 0.66 19.48
C ASP A 193 -21.44 -0.79 19.99
N LEU A 194 -20.53 -1.58 19.42
CA LEU A 194 -20.32 -2.97 19.81
C LEU A 194 -19.73 -3.07 21.23
N LEU A 195 -18.77 -2.20 21.56
CA LEU A 195 -18.21 -2.09 22.92
C LEU A 195 -19.26 -1.65 23.94
N VAL A 196 -20.15 -0.72 23.57
CA VAL A 196 -21.28 -0.32 24.42
C VAL A 196 -22.19 -1.51 24.69
N LYS A 197 -22.57 -2.28 23.65
CA LYS A 197 -23.39 -3.50 23.81
C LYS A 197 -22.70 -4.57 24.66
N ILE A 198 -21.39 -4.78 24.49
CA ILE A 198 -20.63 -5.73 25.31
C ILE A 198 -20.63 -5.29 26.78
N ARG A 199 -20.44 -4.00 27.06
CA ARG A 199 -20.53 -3.47 28.44
C ARG A 199 -21.92 -3.65 29.05
N GLU A 200 -22.98 -3.44 28.27
CA GLU A 200 -24.34 -3.71 28.74
C GLU A 200 -24.57 -5.19 29.06
N LEU A 201 -24.07 -6.10 28.22
CA LEU A 201 -24.15 -7.54 28.45
C LEU A 201 -23.38 -7.95 29.71
N LEU A 202 -22.16 -7.44 29.90
CA LEU A 202 -21.37 -7.69 31.11
C LEU A 202 -22.10 -7.19 32.36
N LYS A 203 -22.72 -6.01 32.30
CA LYS A 203 -23.52 -5.48 33.41
C LYS A 203 -24.71 -6.38 33.75
N LYS A 204 -25.45 -6.85 32.73
CA LYS A 204 -26.57 -7.79 32.92
C LYS A 204 -26.12 -9.12 33.48
N LEU A 205 -24.96 -9.62 33.04
CA LEU A 205 -24.38 -10.86 33.53
C LEU A 205 -24.04 -10.76 35.02
N ASN A 206 -23.39 -9.67 35.44
CA ASN A 206 -23.06 -9.43 36.85
C ASN A 206 -24.31 -9.29 37.73
N GLU A 207 -25.36 -8.63 37.23
CA GLU A 207 -26.65 -8.55 37.92
C GLU A 207 -27.29 -9.93 38.13
N LEU A 208 -27.21 -10.82 37.12
CA LEU A 208 -27.71 -12.18 37.21
C LEU A 208 -26.87 -13.05 38.16
N GLN A 209 -25.54 -12.95 38.11
CA GLN A 209 -24.66 -13.65 39.06
C GLN A 209 -24.96 -13.24 40.50
N ARG A 210 -25.14 -11.94 40.75
CA ARG A 210 -25.51 -11.42 42.08
C ARG A 210 -26.86 -11.96 42.55
N LYS A 211 -27.86 -12.05 41.67
CA LYS A 211 -29.17 -12.63 41.98
C LYS A 211 -29.10 -14.13 42.27
N ALA A 212 -28.16 -14.84 41.64
CA ALA A 212 -27.95 -16.26 41.84
C ALA A 212 -27.07 -16.58 43.07
N GLY A 213 -26.54 -15.58 43.77
CA GLY A 213 -25.66 -15.76 44.93
C GLY A 213 -24.26 -16.25 44.57
N LEU A 214 -23.84 -16.11 43.30
CA LEU A 214 -22.48 -16.43 42.88
C LEU A 214 -21.54 -15.26 43.22
N PRO A 215 -20.29 -15.55 43.63
CA PRO A 215 -19.29 -14.52 43.86
C PRO A 215 -18.98 -13.78 42.55
N GLU A 216 -18.86 -12.46 42.65
CA GLU A 216 -18.63 -11.58 41.50
C GLU A 216 -17.28 -11.90 40.86
N THR A 217 -17.30 -12.28 39.57
CA THR A 217 -16.07 -12.60 38.85
C THR A 217 -15.42 -11.28 38.45
N GLN A 218 -14.23 -10.97 38.99
CA GLN A 218 -13.48 -9.79 38.56
C GLN A 218 -12.89 -10.07 37.17
N ILE A 219 -13.44 -9.41 36.15
CA ILE A 219 -13.00 -9.44 34.75
C ILE A 219 -12.30 -8.12 34.45
#